data_AF-A0A951UQ71-F1
#
_entry.id   AF-A0A951UQ71-F1
#
_cell.length_a   1.000
_cell.length_b   1.000
_cell.length_c   1.000
_cell.angle_alpha   90.00
_cell.angle_beta   90.00
_cell.angle_gamma   90.00
#
_symmetry.space_group_name_H-M   'P 1'
#
loop_
_entity.id
_entity.type
_entity.pdbx_description
1 polymer ?
#
loop_
_entity_poly.entity_id
_entity_poly.type
_entity_poly.pdbx_seq_one_letter_code
_entity_poly.pdbx_strand_id
1 'polypeptide(L)'
;MPRRTPAQQLIAEIHSWETEHLIDLRDMLTGLIEAQQQPVTLAVADRRPDGSEVGVRGGTGHIELKMIPDRKSGKSYGPYKYLRYRGITKRGAIGLKSVYLGKALPSTTETQSPAIEASTLNER
;
A
#
# COMPACT_ATOMS: atom_id res chain seq x y z
N MET A 1 28.51 18.04 -19.13
CA MET A 1 27.28 17.38 -19.62
C MET A 1 26.19 17.54 -18.57
N PRO A 2 24.96 17.93 -18.93
CA PRO A 2 23.88 18.06 -17.95
C PRO A 2 23.60 16.70 -17.29
N ARG A 3 23.47 16.68 -15.96
CA ARG A 3 23.09 15.46 -15.23
C ARG A 3 21.66 15.11 -15.61
N ARG A 4 21.43 13.83 -15.95
CA ARG A 4 20.08 13.32 -16.22
C ARG A 4 19.20 13.46 -14.98
N THR A 5 17.95 13.84 -15.16
CA THR A 5 16.97 13.84 -14.07
C THR A 5 16.60 12.39 -13.70
N PRO A 6 16.06 12.14 -12.49
CA PRO A 6 15.59 10.80 -12.11
C PRO A 6 14.58 10.22 -13.11
N ALA A 7 13.68 11.05 -13.65
CA ALA A 7 12.73 10.62 -14.67
C ALA A 7 13.43 10.20 -15.98
N GLN A 8 14.47 10.91 -16.41
CA GLN A 8 15.25 10.54 -17.59
C GLN A 8 16.05 9.25 -17.39
N GLN A 9 16.50 8.98 -16.17
CA GLN A 9 17.15 7.71 -15.81
C GLN A 9 16.13 6.57 -15.87
N LEU A 10 14.97 6.73 -15.25
CA LEU A 10 13.90 5.74 -15.28
C LEU A 10 13.46 5.41 -16.71
N ILE A 11 13.29 6.42 -17.58
CA ILE A 11 12.94 6.18 -18.99
C ILE A 11 14.00 5.31 -19.69
N ALA A 12 15.29 5.52 -19.42
CA ALA A 12 16.33 4.68 -19.99
C ALA A 12 16.28 3.24 -19.47
N GLU A 13 15.83 3.01 -18.23
CA GLU A 13 15.68 1.68 -17.64
C GLU A 13 14.44 0.93 -18.18
N ILE A 14 13.34 1.64 -18.43
CA ILE A 14 12.06 1.02 -18.79
C ILE A 14 11.75 1.03 -20.29
N HIS A 15 12.59 1.64 -21.14
CA HIS A 15 12.31 1.79 -22.58
C HIS A 15 12.10 0.47 -23.33
N SER A 16 12.67 -0.63 -22.83
CA SER A 16 12.57 -1.96 -23.42
C SER A 16 11.51 -2.84 -22.75
N TRP A 17 10.74 -2.28 -21.81
CA TRP A 17 9.68 -3.03 -21.15
C TRP A 17 8.51 -3.27 -22.11
N GLU A 18 7.84 -4.38 -21.90
CA GLU A 18 6.61 -4.69 -22.61
C GLU A 18 5.52 -3.65 -22.29
N THR A 19 4.64 -3.41 -23.26
CA THR A 19 3.55 -2.43 -23.16
C THR A 19 2.68 -2.65 -21.92
N GLU A 20 2.44 -3.90 -21.53
CA GLU A 20 1.65 -4.24 -20.34
C GLU A 20 2.29 -3.70 -19.05
N HIS A 21 3.60 -3.86 -18.88
CA HIS A 21 4.32 -3.32 -17.72
C HIS A 21 4.35 -1.78 -17.71
N LEU A 22 4.39 -1.15 -18.88
CA LEU A 22 4.30 0.32 -19.00
C LEU A 22 2.90 0.83 -18.64
N ILE A 23 1.85 0.10 -19.00
CA ILE A 23 0.47 0.39 -18.63
C ILE A 23 0.29 0.28 -17.10
N ASP A 24 0.81 -0.79 -16.49
CA ASP A 24 0.77 -0.97 -15.04
C ASP A 24 1.49 0.17 -14.32
N LEU A 25 2.69 0.56 -14.78
CA LEU A 25 3.43 1.68 -14.20
C LEU A 25 2.68 3.00 -14.33
N ARG A 26 2.05 3.27 -15.49
CA ARG A 26 1.21 4.45 -15.69
C ARG A 26 0.08 4.50 -14.66
N ASP A 27 -0.60 3.39 -14.44
CA ASP A 27 -1.72 3.32 -13.50
C ASP A 27 -1.25 3.54 -12.05
N MET A 28 -0.08 3.00 -11.70
CA MET A 28 0.58 3.27 -10.40
C MET A 28 0.92 4.75 -10.22
N LEU A 29 1.56 5.37 -11.21
CA LEU A 29 1.92 6.79 -11.19
C LEU A 29 0.69 7.70 -11.12
N THR A 30 -0.35 7.38 -11.89
CA THR A 30 -1.62 8.11 -11.87
C THR A 30 -2.24 8.07 -10.48
N GLY A 31 -2.27 6.89 -9.85
CA GLY A 31 -2.76 6.73 -8.48
C GLY A 31 -1.95 7.55 -7.46
N LEU A 32 -0.63 7.59 -7.60
CA LEU A 32 0.24 8.39 -6.72
C LEU A 32 -0.03 9.89 -6.88
N ILE A 33 -0.15 10.37 -8.11
CA ILE A 33 -0.44 11.78 -8.40
C ILE A 33 -1.81 12.16 -7.86
N GLU A 34 -2.84 11.35 -8.13
CA GLU A 34 -4.19 11.60 -7.62
C GLU A 34 -4.21 11.63 -6.09
N ALA A 35 -3.50 10.70 -5.44
CA ALA A 35 -3.39 10.65 -3.99
C ALA A 35 -2.69 11.89 -3.41
N GLN A 36 -1.65 12.41 -4.09
CA GLN A 36 -0.92 13.62 -3.67
C GLN A 36 -1.70 14.92 -3.92
N GLN A 37 -2.51 14.96 -4.97
CA GLN A 37 -3.31 16.13 -5.34
C GLN A 37 -4.62 16.26 -4.56
N GLN A 38 -4.96 15.26 -3.73
CA GLN A 38 -6.13 15.33 -2.88
C GLN A 38 -6.03 16.57 -1.96
N PRO A 39 -6.96 17.53 -2.06
CA PRO A 39 -6.98 18.65 -1.14
C PRO A 39 -7.26 18.10 0.27
N VAL A 40 -6.51 18.61 1.26
CA VAL A 40 -6.69 18.33 2.70
C VAL A 40 -8.17 18.49 3.12
N THR A 41 -8.93 19.28 2.37
CA THR A 41 -10.37 19.55 2.50
C THR A 41 -11.30 18.36 2.24
N LEU A 42 -10.81 17.24 1.69
CA LEU A 42 -11.56 15.96 1.64
C LEU A 42 -11.49 15.16 2.95
N ALA A 43 -10.89 15.73 4.01
CA ALA A 43 -11.03 15.28 5.39
C ALA A 43 -12.45 15.53 5.94
N VAL A 44 -13.49 15.14 5.19
CA VAL A 44 -14.74 14.78 5.85
C VAL A 44 -14.40 13.51 6.62
N ALA A 45 -14.24 13.66 7.94
CA ALA A 45 -14.08 12.54 8.84
C ALA A 45 -15.29 11.62 8.62
N ASP A 46 -15.09 10.51 7.89
CA ASP A 46 -16.05 9.43 7.94
C ASP A 46 -16.12 9.04 9.42
N ARG A 47 -17.30 9.20 10.01
CA ARG A 47 -17.55 8.63 11.33
C ARG A 47 -17.91 7.18 11.09
N ARG A 48 -17.29 6.27 11.82
CA ARG A 48 -17.76 4.89 11.92
C ARG A 48 -19.23 4.90 12.39
N PRO A 49 -20.00 3.82 12.19
CA PRO A 49 -21.38 3.72 12.69
C PRO A 49 -21.52 3.97 14.20
N ASP A 50 -20.44 3.79 14.96
CA ASP A 50 -20.33 4.06 16.40
C ASP A 50 -19.99 5.54 16.73
N GLY A 51 -19.88 6.41 15.73
CA GLY A 51 -19.56 7.83 15.89
C GLY A 51 -18.07 8.16 16.02
N SER A 52 -17.18 7.16 16.08
CA SER A 52 -15.73 7.39 16.16
C SER A 52 -15.17 7.89 14.82
N GLU A 53 -14.22 8.82 14.88
CA GLU A 53 -13.56 9.32 13.67
C GLU A 53 -12.75 8.20 13.01
N VAL A 54 -13.00 7.94 11.74
CA VAL A 54 -12.07 7.17 10.90
C VAL A 54 -10.83 8.06 10.78
N GLY A 55 -9.77 7.68 11.51
CA GLY A 55 -8.59 8.53 11.72
C GLY A 55 -8.04 9.18 10.46
N VAL A 56 -7.38 10.33 10.66
CA VAL A 56 -6.83 11.33 9.70
C VAL A 56 -5.84 10.76 8.63
N ARG A 57 -5.72 9.44 8.49
CA ARG A 57 -4.84 8.77 7.51
C ARG A 57 -5.52 8.60 6.14
N GLY A 58 -5.97 9.70 5.56
CA GLY A 58 -6.70 9.65 4.27
C GLY A 58 -6.39 10.78 3.29
N GLY A 59 -5.65 11.80 3.71
CA GLY A 59 -5.43 13.01 2.89
C GLY A 59 -4.51 12.80 1.70
N THR A 60 -3.52 11.90 1.79
CA THR A 60 -2.50 11.68 0.75
C THR A 60 -2.46 10.23 0.25
N GLY A 61 -3.48 9.45 0.63
CA GLY A 61 -3.46 7.99 0.57
C GLY A 61 -2.53 7.33 1.60
N HIS A 62 -2.68 6.02 1.82
CA HIS A 62 -1.79 5.21 2.65
C HIS A 62 -1.52 3.85 2.00
N ILE A 63 -0.44 3.19 2.42
CA ILE A 63 -0.13 1.83 1.98
C ILE A 63 -0.86 0.84 2.88
N GLU A 64 -1.81 0.10 2.31
CA GLU A 64 -2.47 -1.04 2.94
C GLU A 64 -1.74 -2.34 2.55
N LEU A 65 -1.44 -3.18 3.54
CA LEU A 65 -0.93 -4.52 3.33
C LEU A 65 -2.07 -5.52 3.41
N LYS A 66 -2.28 -6.32 2.37
CA LYS A 66 -3.37 -7.28 2.29
C LYS A 66 -2.88 -8.70 2.06
N MET A 67 -3.34 -9.62 2.88
CA MET A 67 -3.27 -11.06 2.63
C MET A 67 -4.51 -11.50 1.83
N ILE A 68 -4.31 -12.32 0.81
CA ILE A 68 -5.39 -12.86 -0.03
C ILE A 68 -5.53 -14.35 0.30
N PRO A 69 -6.64 -14.77 0.94
CA PRO A 69 -6.89 -16.18 1.21
C PRO A 69 -7.32 -16.89 -0.08
N ASP A 70 -6.76 -18.06 -0.32
CA ASP A 70 -7.19 -18.98 -1.37
C ASP A 70 -8.00 -20.12 -0.76
N ARG A 71 -9.31 -20.04 -0.96
CA ARG A 71 -10.28 -20.99 -0.41
C ARG A 71 -10.12 -22.41 -0.98
N LYS A 72 -9.51 -22.57 -2.16
CA LYS A 72 -9.35 -23.88 -2.79
C LYS A 72 -8.14 -24.64 -2.23
N SER A 73 -7.05 -23.94 -1.93
CA SER A 73 -5.82 -24.55 -1.41
C SER A 73 -5.66 -24.42 0.11
N GLY A 74 -6.49 -23.60 0.78
CA GLY A 74 -6.35 -23.27 2.20
C GLY A 74 -5.15 -22.37 2.52
N LYS A 75 -4.42 -21.91 1.49
CA LYS A 75 -3.24 -21.05 1.64
C LYS A 75 -3.62 -19.59 1.67
N SER A 76 -2.75 -18.76 2.24
CA SER A 76 -2.86 -17.31 2.21
C SER A 76 -1.65 -16.72 1.48
N TYR A 77 -1.90 -15.87 0.48
CA TYR A 77 -0.86 -15.24 -0.32
C TYR A 77 -0.69 -13.77 0.06
N GLY A 78 0.56 -13.31 0.10
CA GLY A 78 0.90 -11.93 0.42
C GLY A 78 2.10 -11.83 1.38
N PRO A 79 2.27 -10.69 2.08
CA PRO A 79 1.40 -9.50 1.98
C PRO A 79 1.55 -8.81 0.63
N TYR A 80 0.46 -8.23 0.13
CA TYR A 80 0.45 -7.40 -1.08
C TYR A 80 0.29 -5.93 -0.69
N LYS A 81 1.02 -5.04 -1.36
CA LYS A 81 0.95 -3.60 -1.13
C LYS A 81 -0.11 -2.97 -2.03
N TYR A 82 -0.97 -2.16 -1.43
CA TYR A 82 -1.94 -1.35 -2.14
C TYR A 82 -1.86 0.10 -1.69
N LEU A 83 -1.82 1.04 -2.64
CA LEU A 83 -2.10 2.44 -2.34
C LEU A 83 -3.63 2.60 -2.23
N ARG A 84 -4.10 3.03 -1.05
CA ARG A 84 -5.49 3.37 -0.79
C ARG A 84 -5.65 4.87 -0.63
N TYR A 85 -6.54 5.47 -1.40
CA TYR A 85 -6.78 6.91 -1.38
C TYR A 85 -8.23 7.21 -1.77
N ARG A 86 -8.75 8.42 -1.48
CA ARG A 86 -10.08 8.80 -1.97
C ARG A 86 -9.93 9.49 -3.32
N GLY A 87 -10.81 9.19 -4.25
CA GLY A 87 -10.78 9.84 -5.57
C GLY A 87 -12.13 9.77 -6.23
N ILE A 88 -12.24 10.41 -7.39
CA ILE A 88 -13.42 10.30 -8.23
C ILE A 88 -13.46 8.88 -8.80
N THR A 89 -14.51 8.15 -8.45
CA THR A 89 -14.74 6.79 -8.97
C THR A 89 -15.27 6.85 -10.40
N LYS A 90 -15.32 5.70 -11.09
CA LYS A 90 -15.92 5.59 -12.44
C LYS A 90 -17.37 6.10 -12.51
N ARG A 91 -18.07 6.21 -11.38
CA ARG A 91 -19.44 6.73 -11.27
C ARG A 91 -19.50 8.25 -11.02
N GLY A 92 -18.37 8.96 -11.04
CA GLY A 92 -18.30 10.40 -10.79
C GLY A 92 -18.38 10.81 -9.31
N ALA A 93 -18.71 9.89 -8.40
CA ALA A 93 -18.75 10.13 -6.96
C ALA A 93 -17.37 9.96 -6.31
N ILE A 94 -17.11 10.69 -5.23
CA ILE A 94 -15.94 10.49 -4.36
C ILE A 94 -16.07 9.13 -3.67
N GLY A 95 -15.03 8.29 -3.79
CA GLY A 95 -14.99 6.98 -3.16
C GLY A 95 -13.57 6.46 -2.98
N LEU A 96 -13.44 5.32 -2.29
CA LEU A 96 -12.14 4.70 -2.05
C LEU A 96 -11.61 4.04 -3.33
N LYS A 97 -10.43 4.47 -3.77
CA LYS A 97 -9.66 3.86 -4.86
C LYS A 97 -8.51 3.04 -4.28
N SER A 98 -8.11 2.02 -5.05
CA SER A 98 -7.05 1.09 -4.67
C SER A 98 -6.18 0.82 -5.87
N VAL A 99 -4.87 0.95 -5.70
CA VAL A 99 -3.89 0.67 -6.75
C VAL A 99 -2.92 -0.35 -6.21
N TYR A 100 -2.73 -1.45 -6.93
CA TYR A 100 -1.80 -2.49 -6.55
C TYR A 100 -0.37 -2.02 -6.81
N LEU A 101 0.52 -2.18 -5.83
CA LEU A 101 1.92 -1.77 -5.90
C LEU A 101 2.90 -2.95 -5.88
N GLY A 102 2.39 -4.18 -6.03
CA GLY A 102 3.21 -5.39 -5.99
C GLY A 102 3.16 -6.12 -4.64
N LYS A 103 3.92 -7.22 -4.59
CA LYS A 103 4.08 -8.03 -3.38
C LYS A 103 5.01 -7.31 -2.40
N ALA A 104 4.64 -7.26 -1.13
CA ALA A 104 5.55 -6.83 -0.09
C ALA A 104 6.68 -7.87 0.04
N LEU A 105 7.93 -7.39 0.03
CA LEU A 105 9.05 -8.23 0.41
C LEU A 105 8.86 -8.65 1.88
N PRO A 106 9.16 -9.91 2.24
CA PRO A 106 9.22 -10.31 3.64
C PRO A 106 10.26 -9.40 4.31
N SER A 107 9.83 -8.65 5.32
CA SER A 107 10.75 -7.87 6.15
C SER A 107 11.72 -8.84 6.83
N THR A 108 13.01 -8.74 6.53
CA THR A 108 14.11 -9.42 7.23
C THR A 108 14.29 -8.84 8.63
N THR A 109 13.24 -8.93 9.44
CA THR A 109 13.28 -8.54 10.86
C THR A 109 12.52 -9.59 11.66
N GLU A 110 13.01 -10.84 11.58
CA GLU A 110 12.91 -11.75 12.71
C GLU A 110 14.02 -11.39 13.68
N THR A 111 13.84 -10.33 14.46
CA THR A 111 14.43 -10.32 15.81
C THR A 111 13.61 -11.35 16.58
N GLN A 112 14.09 -12.59 16.59
CA GLN A 112 13.61 -13.61 17.52
C GLN A 112 13.81 -13.04 18.92
N SER A 113 12.72 -12.59 19.54
CA SER A 113 12.68 -12.41 21.00
C SER A 113 13.04 -13.77 21.61
N PRO A 114 14.10 -13.88 22.43
CA PRO A 114 14.34 -15.14 23.12
C PRO A 114 13.13 -15.39 24.03
N ALA A 115 12.51 -16.55 23.85
CA ALA A 115 11.56 -17.09 24.80
C ALA A 115 12.24 -17.08 26.17
N ILE A 116 11.69 -16.32 27.11
CA ILE A 116 12.07 -16.45 28.52
C ILE A 116 11.55 -17.83 28.93
N GLU A 117 12.43 -18.83 28.94
CA GLU A 117 12.20 -20.09 29.62
C GLU A 117 12.01 -19.77 31.10
N ALA A 118 10.75 -19.78 31.54
CA ALA A 118 10.42 -19.82 32.95
C ALA A 118 10.87 -21.17 33.49
N SER A 119 12.12 -21.24 33.95
CA SER A 119 12.58 -22.33 34.81
C SER A 119 11.71 -22.31 36.07
N THR A 120 10.86 -23.32 36.20
CA THR A 120 10.15 -23.65 37.43
C THR A 120 11.18 -23.89 38.53
N LEU A 121 11.26 -22.93 39.45
CA LEU A 121 11.99 -23.03 40.70
C LEU A 121 11.25 -24.05 41.58
N ASN A 122 11.76 -25.29 41.61
CA ASN A 122 11.32 -26.29 42.58
C ASN A 122 12.33 -26.26 43.72
N GLU A 123 12.07 -25.43 44.74
CA GLU A 123 12.75 -25.51 46.02
C GLU A 123 11.73 -25.56 47.17
N ARG A 124 11.79 -26.70 47.87
CA ARG A 124 11.27 -27.04 49.21
C ARG A 124 9.91 -27.69 49.30
#